data_AF-A0AAU4DD66-F1
#
_entry.id   AF-A0AAU4DD66-F1
#
_cell.length_a   1.000
_cell.length_b   1.000
_cell.length_c   1.000
_cell.angle_alpha   90.00
_cell.angle_beta   90.00
_cell.angle_gamma   90.00
#
_symmetry.space_group_name_H-M   'P 1'
#
loop_
_entity.id
_entity.type
_entity.pdbx_description
1 polymer ?
#
loop_
_entity_poly.entity_id
_entity_poly.type
_entity_poly.pdbx_seq_one_letter_code
_entity_poly.pdbx_strand_id
1 'polypeptide(L)'
;MGDYFRVEVDDLDRLLQQLKQSQEDLRSALNSMRDTGPKTTGSKTLDHACDEFHDSWDDAIKKIADGTAQLEEGLKATRKGYAETEDAIRDAFKGASA
;
A
#
# COMPACT_ATOMS: atom_id res chain seq x y z
N MET A 1 -23.09 16.11 -1.47
CA MET A 1 -22.38 15.17 -0.56
C MET A 1 -21.43 14.24 -1.33
N GLY A 2 -21.76 13.77 -2.54
CA GLY A 2 -20.88 12.87 -3.30
C GLY A 2 -19.51 13.42 -3.74
N ASP A 3 -19.39 14.73 -4.01
CA ASP A 3 -18.12 15.30 -4.49
C ASP A 3 -17.00 15.30 -3.44
N TYR A 4 -17.33 15.44 -2.15
CA TYR A 4 -16.33 15.45 -1.07
C TYR A 4 -15.72 14.05 -0.86
N PHE A 5 -16.56 13.02 -0.87
CA PHE A 5 -16.13 11.62 -0.75
C PHE A 5 -15.31 11.14 -1.95
N ARG A 6 -15.59 11.67 -3.15
CA ARG A 6 -14.82 11.33 -4.35
C ARG A 6 -13.37 11.80 -4.22
N VAL A 7 -13.16 13.01 -3.71
CA VAL A 7 -11.83 13.57 -3.44
C VAL A 7 -11.09 12.74 -2.39
N GLU A 8 -11.77 12.32 -1.31
CA GLU A 8 -11.16 11.49 -0.27
C GLU A 8 -10.72 10.11 -0.78
N VAL A 9 -11.51 9.48 -1.66
CA VAL A 9 -11.15 8.20 -2.30
C VAL A 9 -9.98 8.38 -3.26
N ASP A 10 -9.97 9.44 -4.07
CA ASP A 10 -8.85 9.74 -4.98
C ASP A 10 -7.54 10.02 -4.21
N ASP A 11 -7.61 10.70 -3.08
CA ASP A 11 -6.43 10.97 -2.23
C ASP A 11 -5.93 9.69 -1.53
N LEU A 12 -6.83 8.78 -1.14
CA LEU A 12 -6.47 7.47 -0.60
C LEU A 12 -5.83 6.57 -1.67
N ASP A 13 -6.34 6.58 -2.90
CA ASP A 13 -5.72 5.87 -4.02
C ASP A 13 -4.29 6.41 -4.32
N ARG A 14 -4.09 7.73 -4.24
CA ARG A 14 -2.75 8.34 -4.37
C ARG A 14 -1.82 7.92 -3.24
N LEU A 15 -2.30 7.89 -2.00
CA LEU A 15 -1.52 7.43 -0.86
C LEU A 15 -1.09 5.97 -1.04
N LEU A 16 -1.99 5.10 -1.50
CA LEU A 16 -1.69 3.70 -1.81
C LEU A 16 -0.63 3.57 -2.90
N GLN A 17 -0.71 4.38 -3.96
CA GLN A 17 0.31 4.42 -5.02
C GLN A 17 1.68 4.85 -4.48
N GLN A 18 1.73 5.88 -3.63
CA GLN A 18 2.96 6.35 -3.01
C GLN A 18 3.59 5.30 -2.09
N LEU A 19 2.76 4.59 -1.31
CA LEU A 19 3.22 3.48 -0.46
C LEU A 19 3.80 2.32 -1.27
N LYS A 20 3.15 1.95 -2.38
CA LYS A 20 3.67 0.91 -3.30
C LYS A 20 5.01 1.34 -3.92
N GLN A 21 5.13 2.58 -4.39
CA GLN A 21 6.38 3.08 -4.95
C GLN A 21 7.51 3.08 -3.91
N SER A 22 7.23 3.58 -2.70
CA SER A 22 8.20 3.56 -1.58
C SER A 22 8.66 2.14 -1.26
N GLN A 23 7.75 1.17 -1.30
CA GLN A 23 8.07 -0.25 -1.08
C GLN A 23 9.04 -0.79 -2.15
N GLU A 24 8.79 -0.49 -3.43
CA GLU A 24 9.66 -0.89 -4.55
C GLU A 24 11.04 -0.23 -4.45
N ASP A 25 11.10 1.06 -4.15
CA ASP A 25 12.33 1.82 -3.99
C ASP A 25 13.18 1.24 -2.84
N LEU A 26 12.55 0.95 -1.70
CA LEU A 26 13.21 0.33 -0.55
C LEU A 26 13.73 -1.08 -0.86
N ARG A 27 12.96 -1.91 -1.59
CA ARG A 27 13.43 -3.22 -2.05
C ARG A 27 14.61 -3.11 -2.99
N SER A 28 14.58 -2.15 -3.90
CA SER A 28 15.66 -1.93 -4.86
C SER A 28 16.94 -1.47 -4.15
N ALA A 29 16.82 -0.56 -3.18
CA ALA A 29 17.92 -0.12 -2.34
C ALA A 29 18.52 -1.27 -1.51
N LEU A 30 17.70 -2.13 -0.90
CA LEU A 30 18.16 -3.31 -0.16
C LEU A 30 18.90 -4.32 -1.04
N ASN A 31 18.36 -4.65 -2.22
CA ASN A 31 19.02 -5.55 -3.16
C ASN A 31 20.34 -4.96 -3.65
N SER A 32 20.37 -3.65 -3.94
CA SER A 32 21.61 -2.95 -4.30
C SER A 32 22.62 -3.00 -3.15
N MET A 33 22.18 -2.83 -1.90
CA MET A 33 23.04 -2.93 -0.73
C MET A 33 23.59 -4.35 -0.52
N ARG A 34 22.79 -5.40 -0.81
CA ARG A 34 23.27 -6.80 -0.80
C ARG A 34 24.32 -7.04 -1.89
N ASP A 35 24.10 -6.50 -3.08
CA ASP A 35 25.01 -6.66 -4.22
C ASP A 35 26.30 -5.84 -4.06
N THR A 36 26.22 -4.70 -3.35
CA THR A 36 27.37 -3.85 -2.97
C THR A 36 28.01 -4.27 -1.63
N GLY A 37 27.30 -5.10 -0.86
CA GLY A 37 27.72 -5.67 0.41
C GLY A 37 28.94 -6.58 0.26
N PRO A 38 29.66 -6.90 1.35
CA PRO A 38 31.09 -7.09 1.27
C PRO A 38 31.50 -8.51 0.85
N LYS A 39 31.27 -8.82 -0.42
CA LYS A 39 32.06 -9.84 -1.12
C LYS A 39 33.55 -9.48 -1.16
N THR A 40 33.95 -8.28 -0.70
CA THR A 40 35.30 -7.70 -0.84
C THR A 40 35.93 -7.07 0.42
N THR A 41 35.23 -6.79 1.54
CA THR A 41 35.88 -6.15 2.71
C THR A 41 36.47 -7.12 3.74
N GLY A 42 36.18 -8.41 3.63
CA GLY A 42 36.86 -9.47 4.39
C GLY A 42 36.47 -9.60 5.87
N SER A 43 35.47 -8.84 6.35
CA SER A 43 34.98 -8.91 7.73
C SER A 43 33.67 -9.72 7.82
N LYS A 44 33.77 -10.96 8.28
CA LYS A 44 32.60 -11.85 8.51
C LYS A 44 31.52 -11.24 9.40
N THR A 45 31.90 -10.36 10.33
CA THR A 45 30.96 -9.66 11.21
C THR A 45 30.15 -8.61 10.47
N LEU A 46 30.77 -7.92 9.51
CA LEU A 46 30.07 -6.92 8.69
C LEU A 46 29.12 -7.61 7.70
N ASP A 47 29.55 -8.73 7.10
CA ASP A 47 28.71 -9.54 6.22
C ASP A 47 27.45 -10.03 6.96
N HIS A 48 27.62 -10.59 8.17
CA HIS A 48 26.50 -11.08 8.97
C HIS A 48 25.52 -9.96 9.38
N ALA A 49 26.04 -8.77 9.75
CA ALA A 49 25.20 -7.63 10.08
C ALA A 49 24.44 -7.09 8.87
N CYS A 50 25.04 -7.11 7.67
CA CYS A 50 24.35 -6.75 6.44
C CYS A 50 23.23 -7.76 6.09
N ASP A 51 23.46 -9.05 6.28
CA ASP A 51 22.47 -10.10 6.05
C ASP A 51 21.29 -9.98 7.05
N GLU A 52 21.57 -9.83 8.36
CA GLU A 52 20.51 -9.61 9.37
C GLU A 52 19.70 -8.34 9.10
N PHE A 53 20.39 -7.25 8.74
CA PHE A 53 19.71 -6.01 8.39
C PHE A 53 18.80 -6.22 7.17
N HIS A 54 19.30 -6.90 6.15
CA HIS A 54 18.54 -7.18 4.94
C HIS A 54 17.29 -8.02 5.22
N ASP A 55 17.41 -9.09 5.99
CA ASP A 55 16.28 -9.96 6.35
C ASP A 55 15.25 -9.22 7.20
N SER A 56 15.68 -8.49 8.23
CA SER A 56 14.76 -7.71 9.07
C SER A 56 14.04 -6.62 8.27
N TRP A 57 14.71 -6.01 7.30
CA TRP A 57 14.10 -4.96 6.49
C TRP A 57 13.18 -5.52 5.40
N ASP A 58 13.50 -6.65 4.79
CA ASP A 58 12.57 -7.31 3.85
C ASP A 58 11.28 -7.73 4.55
N ASP A 59 11.36 -8.21 5.80
CA ASP A 59 10.20 -8.51 6.62
C ASP A 59 9.37 -7.27 6.99
N ALA A 60 10.02 -6.14 7.30
CA ALA A 60 9.33 -4.88 7.54
C ALA A 60 8.59 -4.39 6.29
N ILE A 61 9.24 -4.47 5.12
CA ILE A 61 8.66 -4.13 3.82
C ILE A 61 7.45 -5.00 3.51
N LYS A 62 7.52 -6.32 3.74
CA LYS A 62 6.38 -7.23 3.58
C LYS A 62 5.20 -6.81 4.45
N LYS A 63 5.44 -6.49 5.72
CA LYS A 63 4.38 -6.02 6.64
C LYS A 63 3.72 -4.72 6.16
N ILE A 64 4.51 -3.79 5.62
CA ILE A 64 3.99 -2.54 5.03
C ILE A 64 3.14 -2.87 3.79
N ALA A 65 3.58 -3.81 2.96
CA ALA A 65 2.83 -4.26 1.79
C ALA A 65 1.48 -4.86 2.18
N ASP A 66 1.47 -5.76 3.16
CA ASP A 66 0.27 -6.42 3.64
C ASP A 66 -0.72 -5.42 4.24
N GLY A 67 -0.24 -4.47 5.06
CA GLY A 67 -1.08 -3.40 5.61
C GLY A 67 -1.65 -2.49 4.52
N THR A 68 -0.87 -2.18 3.48
CA THR A 68 -1.31 -1.38 2.33
C THR A 68 -2.37 -2.13 1.53
N ALA A 69 -2.24 -3.45 1.35
CA ALA A 69 -3.23 -4.27 0.67
C ALA A 69 -4.56 -4.33 1.45
N GLN A 70 -4.49 -4.48 2.78
CA GLN A 70 -5.68 -4.44 3.63
C GLN A 70 -6.41 -3.09 3.56
N LEU A 71 -5.67 -1.98 3.53
CA LEU A 71 -6.23 -0.65 3.32
C LEU A 71 -6.92 -0.53 1.96
N GLU A 72 -6.30 -1.04 0.90
CA GLU A 72 -6.87 -1.05 -0.46
C GLU A 72 -8.19 -1.84 -0.51
N GLU A 73 -8.24 -3.00 0.14
CA GLU A 73 -9.47 -3.81 0.23
C GLU A 73 -10.57 -3.09 1.02
N GLY A 74 -10.24 -2.52 2.18
CA GLY A 74 -11.17 -1.73 2.98
C GLY A 74 -11.75 -0.57 2.18
N LEU A 75 -10.90 0.15 1.45
CA LEU A 75 -11.32 1.28 0.62
C LEU A 75 -12.26 0.86 -0.51
N LYS A 76 -11.96 -0.25 -1.20
CA LYS A 76 -12.83 -0.81 -2.24
C LYS A 76 -14.18 -1.22 -1.68
N ALA A 77 -14.20 -1.86 -0.50
CA ALA A 77 -15.43 -2.25 0.18
C ALA A 77 -16.27 -1.01 0.56
N THR A 78 -15.64 0.02 1.12
CA THR A 78 -16.30 1.30 1.44
C THR A 78 -16.89 1.94 0.19
N ARG A 79 -16.10 2.08 -0.89
CA ARG A 79 -16.57 2.64 -2.18
C ARG A 79 -17.77 1.86 -2.73
N LYS A 80 -17.73 0.53 -2.68
CA LYS A 80 -18.84 -0.33 -3.13
C LYS A 80 -20.09 -0.10 -2.30
N GLY A 81 -19.98 -0.12 -0.97
CA GLY A 81 -21.12 0.11 -0.08
C GLY A 81 -21.77 1.48 -0.28
N TYR A 82 -20.97 2.51 -0.54
CA TYR A 82 -21.50 3.83 -0.88
C TYR A 82 -22.20 3.87 -2.24
N ALA A 83 -21.62 3.26 -3.29
CA ALA A 83 -22.26 3.20 -4.60
C ALA A 83 -23.63 2.47 -4.52
N GLU A 84 -23.68 1.36 -3.80
CA GLU A 84 -24.92 0.61 -3.56
C GLU A 84 -25.94 1.44 -2.77
N THR A 85 -25.49 2.22 -1.79
CA THR A 85 -26.37 3.12 -1.01
C THR A 85 -26.93 4.25 -1.87
N GLU A 86 -26.09 4.87 -2.70
CA GLU A 86 -26.51 5.96 -3.60
C GLU A 86 -27.50 5.44 -4.66
N ASP A 87 -27.27 4.25 -5.21
CA ASP A 87 -28.17 3.61 -6.16
C ASP A 87 -29.50 3.23 -5.49
N ALA A 88 -29.48 2.69 -4.26
CA ALA A 88 -30.70 2.40 -3.50
C ALA A 88 -31.51 3.67 -3.20
N ILE A 89 -30.85 4.78 -2.84
CA ILE A 89 -31.51 6.09 -2.63
C ILE A 89 -32.10 6.58 -3.95
N ARG A 90 -31.35 6.50 -5.06
CA ARG A 90 -31.80 6.91 -6.39
C ARG A 90 -33.04 6.13 -6.82
N ASP A 91 -33.04 4.82 -6.63
CA ASP A 91 -34.15 3.95 -6.98
C ASP A 91 -35.37 4.19 -6.09
N ALA A 92 -35.18 4.42 -4.79
CA ALA A 92 -36.26 4.82 -3.88
C ALA A 92 -36.90 6.16 -4.30
N PHE A 93 -36.10 7.14 -4.71
CA PHE A 93 -36.62 8.43 -5.19
C PHE A 93 -37.30 8.34 -6.56
N LYS A 94 -36.82 7.48 -7.46
CA LYS A 94 -37.49 7.19 -8.74
C LYS A 94 -38.81 6.43 -8.54
N GLY A 95 -38.86 5.52 -7.57
CA GLY A 95 -40.08 4.80 -7.21
C GLY A 95 -41.10 5.65 -6.45
N ALA A 96 -40.65 6.66 -5.70
CA ALA A 96 -41.53 7.60 -4.99
C ALA A 96 -42.05 8.77 -5.87
N SER A 97 -41.54 8.92 -7.09
CA SER A 97 -41.97 9.94 -8.06
C SER A 97 -42.87 9.40 -9.19
N ALA A 98 -43.29 8.14 -9.09
CA ALA A 98 -44.29 7.48 -9.93
C ALA A 98 -45.56 7.18 -9.12
#